data_AF-A0AA35YY87-F1
#
_entry.id   AF-A0AA35YY87-F1
#
_cell.length_a   1.000
_cell.length_b   1.000
_cell.length_c   1.000
_cell.angle_alpha   90.00
_cell.angle_beta   90.00
_cell.angle_gamma   90.00
#
_symmetry.space_group_name_H-M   'P 1'
#
loop_
_entity.id
_entity.type
_entity.pdbx_description
1 polymer ?
#
loop_
_entity_poly.entity_id
_entity_poly.type
_entity_poly.pdbx_seq_one_letter_code
_entity_poly.pdbx_strand_id
1 'polypeptide(L)'
;MEAYIRGLIPNLAQLRDMLGAFVQMYCRIAAPKFFFFFYPNRRGKACIKKVLLSHCLQELMELHQESDEEVTDTEHEQVENWFSMTSAQRVYHMFLALDKDMNRTLSKQELREYAAVTLTDIFIERVKN
;
A
#
# COMPACT_ATOMS: atom_id res chain seq x y z
N MET A 1 -10.38 2.12 -8.90
CA MET A 1 -10.04 1.46 -7.62
C MET A 1 -9.82 2.47 -6.51
N GLU A 2 -9.01 3.53 -6.69
CA GLU A 2 -8.81 4.57 -5.67
C GLU A 2 -10.12 5.17 -5.12
N ALA A 3 -11.07 5.54 -5.99
CA ALA A 3 -12.36 6.07 -5.56
C ALA A 3 -13.18 5.07 -4.72
N TYR A 4 -13.07 3.77 -5.01
CA TYR A 4 -13.71 2.72 -4.24
C TYR A 4 -13.10 2.62 -2.84
N ILE A 5 -11.76 2.58 -2.75
CA ILE A 5 -11.05 2.55 -1.46
C ILE A 5 -11.38 3.80 -0.64
N ARG A 6 -11.38 4.99 -1.25
CA ARG A 6 -11.79 6.22 -0.58
C ARG A 6 -13.19 6.15 0.02
N GLY A 7 -14.13 5.54 -0.70
CA GLY A 7 -15.50 5.34 -0.21
C GLY A 7 -15.60 4.34 0.94
N LEU A 8 -14.63 3.44 1.10
CA LEU A 8 -14.57 2.49 2.21
C LEU A 8 -14.00 3.11 3.49
N ILE A 9 -13.05 4.04 3.40
CA ILE A 9 -12.33 4.63 4.56
C ILE A 9 -13.24 5.01 5.73
N PRO A 10 -14.39 5.69 5.54
CA PRO A 10 -15.25 6.07 6.67
C PRO A 10 -15.80 4.87 7.47
N ASN A 11 -15.86 3.68 6.87
CA ASN A 11 -16.36 2.45 7.51
C ASN A 11 -15.24 1.58 8.09
N LEU A 12 -13.97 1.95 7.89
CA LEU A 12 -12.81 1.21 8.39
C LEU A 12 -12.37 1.87 9.71
N ALA A 13 -12.66 1.22 10.84
CA ALA A 13 -12.39 1.76 12.18
C ALA A 13 -10.96 2.27 12.33
N GLN A 14 -9.98 1.54 11.77
CA GLN A 14 -8.56 1.88 11.88
C GLN A 14 -8.11 3.03 10.95
N LEU A 15 -8.93 3.45 9.98
CA LEU A 15 -8.58 4.48 9.00
C LEU A 15 -9.51 5.70 9.04
N ARG A 16 -10.64 5.65 9.75
CA ARG A 16 -11.66 6.71 9.73
C ARG A 16 -11.12 8.07 10.21
N ASP A 17 -10.17 8.06 11.14
CA ASP A 17 -9.58 9.25 11.75
C ASP A 17 -8.30 9.74 11.02
N MET A 18 -8.04 9.20 9.82
CA MET A 18 -6.92 9.60 8.99
C MET A 18 -7.00 11.08 8.59
N LEU A 19 -5.86 11.78 8.65
CA LEU A 19 -5.74 13.15 8.17
C LEU A 19 -6.19 13.26 6.70
N GLY A 20 -7.12 14.18 6.43
CA GLY A 20 -7.70 14.37 5.09
C GLY A 20 -6.65 14.61 3.99
N ALA A 21 -5.55 15.30 4.33
CA ALA A 21 -4.44 15.53 3.41
C ALA A 21 -3.73 14.24 2.96
N PHE A 22 -3.77 13.19 3.78
CA PHE A 22 -3.12 11.90 3.49
C PHE A 22 -4.02 10.91 2.74
N VAL A 23 -5.35 11.09 2.78
CA VAL A 23 -6.33 10.17 2.16
C VAL A 23 -6.02 9.88 0.69
N GLN A 24 -5.68 10.92 -0.08
CA GLN A 24 -5.33 10.73 -1.50
C GLN A 24 -4.05 9.90 -1.69
N MET A 25 -3.06 10.06 -0.81
CA MET A 25 -1.83 9.28 -0.86
C MET A 25 -2.06 7.84 -0.44
N TYR A 26 -2.81 7.63 0.64
CA TYR A 26 -3.22 6.30 1.08
C TYR A 26 -3.92 5.53 -0.05
N CYS A 27 -4.90 6.16 -0.73
CA CYS A 27 -5.62 5.52 -1.84
C CYS A 27 -4.67 5.11 -2.98
N ARG A 28 -3.68 5.94 -3.32
CA ARG A 28 -2.65 5.64 -4.35
C ARG A 28 -1.75 4.48 -3.95
N ILE A 29 -1.47 4.31 -2.66
CA ILE A 29 -0.64 3.20 -2.14
C ILE A 29 -1.46 1.90 -2.04
N ALA A 30 -2.72 1.99 -1.60
CA ALA A 30 -3.57 0.83 -1.39
C ALA A 30 -4.12 0.24 -2.70
N ALA A 31 -4.47 1.07 -3.68
CA ALA A 31 -5.09 0.59 -4.93
C ALA A 31 -4.23 -0.42 -5.71
N PRO A 32 -2.91 -0.22 -5.90
CA PRO A 32 -2.02 -1.19 -6.55
C PRO A 32 -2.00 -2.57 -5.90
N LYS A 33 -2.28 -2.67 -4.59
CA LYS A 33 -2.24 -3.95 -3.85
C LYS A 33 -3.32 -4.91 -4.34
N PHE A 34 -4.52 -4.39 -4.63
CA PHE A 34 -5.56 -5.16 -5.31
C PHE A 34 -5.13 -5.56 -6.74
N PHE A 35 -4.42 -4.68 -7.45
CA PHE A 35 -3.96 -5.01 -8.79
C PHE A 35 -2.90 -6.13 -8.79
N PHE A 36 -1.98 -6.10 -7.83
CA PHE A 36 -0.93 -7.10 -7.68
C PHE A 36 -1.48 -8.52 -7.50
N PHE A 37 -2.47 -8.70 -6.61
CA PHE A 37 -3.03 -10.04 -6.34
C PHE A 37 -4.04 -10.51 -7.38
N PHE A 38 -4.85 -9.61 -7.95
CA PHE A 38 -5.98 -10.02 -8.79
C PHE A 38 -5.73 -9.91 -10.29
N TYR A 39 -4.60 -9.34 -10.74
CA TYR A 39 -4.34 -9.06 -12.15
C TYR A 39 -3.04 -9.66 -12.68
N PRO A 40 -2.84 -10.99 -12.60
CA PRO A 40 -1.66 -11.62 -13.20
C PRO A 40 -1.54 -11.36 -14.72
N ASN A 41 -2.65 -11.14 -15.42
CA ASN A 41 -2.69 -10.92 -16.88
C ASN A 41 -3.09 -9.49 -17.32
N ARG A 42 -3.17 -8.51 -16.40
CA ARG A 42 -3.53 -7.09 -16.69
C ARG A 42 -4.80 -6.86 -17.54
N ARG A 43 -5.75 -7.80 -17.54
CA ARG A 43 -6.97 -7.75 -18.38
C ARG A 43 -8.10 -6.85 -17.84
N GLY A 44 -7.87 -6.09 -16.78
CA GLY A 44 -8.89 -5.19 -16.23
C GLY A 44 -10.08 -5.86 -15.52
N LYS A 45 -10.04 -7.18 -15.27
CA LYS A 45 -11.13 -7.93 -14.64
C LYS A 45 -10.60 -8.84 -13.53
N ALA A 46 -11.19 -8.74 -12.33
CA ALA A 46 -10.94 -9.63 -11.21
C ALA A 46 -12.09 -10.64 -11.07
N CYS A 47 -11.78 -11.91 -10.85
CA CYS A 47 -12.81 -12.91 -10.54
C CYS A 47 -13.24 -12.76 -9.08
N ILE A 48 -14.53 -12.50 -8.85
CA ILE A 48 -15.06 -12.25 -7.50
C ILE A 48 -14.76 -13.40 -6.54
N LYS A 49 -14.84 -14.66 -6.99
CA LYS A 49 -14.49 -15.84 -6.18
C LYS A 49 -13.04 -15.80 -5.72
N LYS A 50 -12.12 -15.34 -6.56
CA LYS A 50 -10.70 -15.19 -6.19
C LYS A 50 -10.50 -14.07 -5.19
N VAL A 51 -11.25 -12.97 -5.31
CA VAL A 51 -11.23 -11.86 -4.35
C VAL A 51 -11.73 -12.33 -2.98
N LEU A 52 -12.88 -12.99 -2.94
CA LEU A 52 -13.49 -13.48 -1.69
C LEU A 52 -12.63 -14.50 -0.95
N LEU A 53 -11.81 -15.28 -1.67
CA LEU A 53 -10.92 -16.29 -1.08
C LEU A 53 -9.49 -15.80 -0.86
N SER A 54 -9.23 -14.50 -1.05
CA SER A 54 -7.86 -13.97 -0.97
C SER A 54 -7.52 -13.45 0.41
N HIS A 55 -6.25 -13.60 0.77
CA HIS A 55 -5.66 -12.90 1.91
C HIS A 55 -5.75 -11.38 1.77
N CYS A 56 -5.68 -10.85 0.54
CA CYS A 56 -5.81 -9.42 0.28
C CYS A 56 -7.16 -8.85 0.76
N LEU A 57 -8.27 -9.59 0.59
CA LEU A 57 -9.55 -9.16 1.15
C LEU A 57 -9.56 -9.31 2.68
N GLN A 58 -8.97 -10.39 3.21
CA GLN A 58 -8.88 -10.60 4.66
C GLN A 58 -8.18 -9.41 5.37
N GLU A 59 -7.00 -8.99 4.88
CA GLU A 59 -6.28 -7.83 5.44
C GLU A 59 -7.10 -6.54 5.38
N LEU A 60 -7.88 -6.35 4.30
CA LEU A 60 -8.77 -5.19 4.20
C LEU A 60 -9.91 -5.27 5.23
N MET A 61 -10.45 -6.46 5.45
CA MET A 61 -11.56 -6.66 6.39
C MET A 61 -11.11 -6.52 7.85
N GLU A 62 -9.86 -6.87 8.19
CA GLU A 62 -9.28 -6.64 9.51
C GLU A 62 -9.35 -5.17 9.95
N LEU A 63 -9.28 -4.22 9.01
CA LEU A 63 -9.39 -2.79 9.30
C LEU A 63 -10.77 -2.32 9.80
N HIS A 64 -11.81 -3.16 9.68
CA HIS A 64 -13.12 -2.88 10.27
C HIS A 64 -13.15 -3.14 11.77
N GLN A 65 -12.23 -3.95 12.29
CA GLN A 65 -12.16 -4.25 13.71
C GLN A 65 -11.71 -3.00 14.46
N GLU A 66 -12.44 -2.65 15.51
CA GLU A 66 -12.01 -1.62 16.46
C GLU A 66 -10.74 -2.13 17.15
N SER A 67 -9.72 -1.29 17.25
CA SER A 67 -8.50 -1.65 17.97
C SER A 67 -8.85 -1.75 19.46
N ASP A 68 -8.88 -2.96 20.02
CA ASP A 68 -8.89 -3.11 21.47
C ASP A 68 -7.60 -2.45 22.00
N GLU A 69 -7.76 -1.46 22.87
CA GLU A 69 -6.66 -0.63 23.41
C GLU A 69 -5.67 -1.42 24.27
N GLU A 70 -5.98 -2.69 24.56
CA GLU A 70 -5.09 -3.63 25.21
C GLU A 70 -4.54 -4.58 24.14
N VAL A 71 -3.23 -4.55 23.88
CA VAL A 71 -2.35 -5.71 23.62
C VAL A 71 -1.08 -5.25 22.90
N THR A 72 0.05 -5.45 23.56
CA THR A 72 1.42 -5.22 23.08
C THR A 72 1.83 -6.08 21.86
N ASP A 73 0.98 -7.01 21.42
CA ASP A 73 1.21 -7.87 20.26
C ASP A 73 0.63 -7.29 18.95
N THR A 74 -0.28 -6.30 19.04
CA THR A 74 -0.99 -5.70 17.89
C THR A 74 -0.11 -4.85 16.98
N GLU A 75 0.99 -4.29 17.51
CA GLU A 75 1.91 -3.46 16.71
C GLU A 75 2.62 -4.26 15.60
N HIS A 76 2.95 -5.53 15.86
CA HIS A 76 3.60 -6.39 14.87
C HIS A 76 2.61 -6.79 13.76
N GLU A 77 1.37 -7.14 14.12
CA GLU A 77 0.30 -7.49 13.15
C GLU A 77 -0.10 -6.29 12.27
N GLN A 78 -0.14 -5.08 12.84
CA GLN A 78 -0.37 -3.83 12.10
C GLN A 78 0.75 -3.55 11.07
N VAL A 79 2.00 -3.95 11.35
CA VAL A 79 3.13 -3.78 10.44
C VAL A 79 3.08 -4.79 9.28
N GLU A 80 2.51 -5.96 9.52
CA GLU A 80 2.33 -7.01 8.52
C GLU A 80 1.15 -6.74 7.59
N ASN A 81 0.03 -6.22 8.09
CA ASN A 81 -1.14 -5.94 7.26
C ASN A 81 -0.83 -4.87 6.19
N TRP A 82 -1.00 -5.23 4.91
CA TRP A 82 -0.67 -4.33 3.82
C TRP A 82 -1.62 -3.13 3.71
N PHE A 83 -2.84 -3.17 4.23
CA PHE A 83 -3.77 -2.05 4.18
C PHE A 83 -3.70 -1.15 5.41
N SER A 84 -2.91 -1.48 6.44
CA SER A 84 -2.77 -0.65 7.64
C SER A 84 -2.24 0.75 7.34
N MET A 85 -2.59 1.70 8.22
CA MET A 85 -2.09 3.07 8.15
C MET A 85 -0.55 3.10 8.25
N THR A 86 0.01 2.33 9.19
CA THR A 86 1.45 2.20 9.42
C THR A 86 2.18 1.69 8.17
N SER A 87 1.62 0.67 7.49
CA SER A 87 2.19 0.15 6.24
C SER A 87 2.20 1.20 5.13
N ALA A 88 1.10 1.96 4.98
CA ALA A 88 1.02 3.04 4.00
C ALA A 88 1.99 4.19 4.31
N GLN A 89 2.10 4.59 5.58
CA GLN A 89 3.06 5.62 6.02
C GLN A 89 4.49 5.18 5.76
N ARG A 90 4.85 3.94 6.08
CA ARG A 90 6.20 3.40 5.81
C ARG A 90 6.57 3.47 4.33
N VAL A 91 5.66 3.05 3.43
CA VAL A 91 5.87 3.15 1.98
C VAL A 91 6.02 4.61 1.55
N TYR A 92 5.18 5.50 2.08
CA TYR A 92 5.23 6.91 1.76
C TYR A 92 6.53 7.58 2.23
N HIS A 93 6.96 7.32 3.47
CA HIS A 93 8.21 7.85 4.01
C HIS A 93 9.43 7.33 3.25
N MET A 94 9.45 6.05 2.87
CA MET A 94 10.49 5.50 2.02
C MET A 94 10.54 6.20 0.67
N PHE A 95 9.38 6.43 0.05
CA PHE A 95 9.28 7.16 -1.20
C PHE A 95 9.82 8.59 -1.08
N LEU A 96 9.39 9.34 -0.06
CA LEU A 96 9.87 10.71 0.18
C LEU A 96 11.37 10.79 0.46
N ALA A 97 11.93 9.77 1.12
CA ALA A 97 13.36 9.71 1.37
C ALA A 97 14.16 9.56 0.06
N LEU A 98 13.57 8.99 -0.98
CA LEU A 98 14.20 8.76 -2.28
C LEU A 98 13.92 9.88 -3.30
N ASP A 99 12.72 10.48 -3.28
CA ASP A 99 12.31 11.57 -4.18
C ASP A 99 12.98 12.90 -3.78
N LYS A 100 14.23 13.11 -4.23
CA LYS A 100 15.07 14.24 -3.81
C LYS A 100 14.66 15.55 -4.44
N ASP A 101 14.11 15.50 -5.65
CA ASP A 101 13.67 16.68 -6.38
C ASP A 101 12.18 17.02 -6.12
N MET A 102 11.49 16.19 -5.33
CA MET A 102 10.08 16.33 -4.94
C MET A 102 9.13 16.35 -6.15
N ASN A 103 9.50 15.69 -7.25
CA ASN A 103 8.71 15.64 -8.47
C ASN A 103 7.57 14.59 -8.40
N ARG A 104 7.48 13.83 -7.30
CA ARG A 104 6.48 12.77 -7.04
C ARG A 104 6.64 11.53 -7.93
N THR A 105 7.83 11.33 -8.48
CA THR A 105 8.27 10.12 -9.19
C THR A 105 9.67 9.74 -8.71
N LEU A 106 10.12 8.51 -9.01
CA LEU A 106 11.49 8.10 -8.72
C LEU A 106 12.23 7.90 -10.04
N SER A 107 13.31 8.64 -10.23
CA SER A 107 14.26 8.39 -11.29
C SER A 107 14.99 7.06 -11.05
N LYS A 108 15.59 6.51 -12.11
CA LYS A 108 16.49 5.34 -11.98
C LYS A 108 17.65 5.61 -11.02
N GLN A 109 18.09 6.86 -10.91
CA GLN A 109 19.18 7.24 -10.01
C GLN A 109 18.73 7.23 -8.54
N GLU A 110 17.56 7.78 -8.24
CA GLU A 110 17.00 7.73 -6.88
C GLU A 110 16.67 6.30 -6.47
N LEU A 111 16.19 5.47 -7.42
CA LEU A 111 15.96 4.05 -7.16
C LEU A 111 17.26 3.27 -6.85
N ARG A 112 18.43 3.74 -7.31
CA ARG A 112 19.73 3.13 -6.93
C ARG A 112 20.05 3.33 -5.45
N GLU A 113 19.61 4.44 -4.84
CA GLU A 113 19.84 4.70 -3.42
C GLU A 113 19.04 3.74 -2.54
N TYR A 114 17.84 3.34 -2.98
CA TYR A 114 17.07 2.26 -2.35
C TYR A 114 17.80 0.91 -2.44
N ALA A 115 18.52 0.71 -3.54
CA ALA A 115 19.06 -0.57 -3.98
C ALA A 115 20.49 -0.86 -3.54
N ALA A 116 21.16 0.03 -2.80
CA ALA A 116 22.59 -0.05 -2.47
C ALA A 116 23.04 -1.40 -1.84
N VAL A 117 22.09 -2.25 -1.41
CA VAL A 117 22.34 -3.60 -0.89
C VAL A 117 21.52 -4.71 -1.59
N THR A 118 20.49 -4.41 -2.40
CA THR A 118 19.44 -5.40 -2.76
C THR A 118 19.06 -5.53 -4.23
N LEU A 119 19.20 -4.50 -5.09
CA LEU A 119 18.88 -4.59 -6.52
C LEU A 119 20.12 -4.38 -7.37
N THR A 120 20.34 -5.25 -8.37
CA THR A 120 21.44 -5.06 -9.32
C THR A 120 21.10 -3.99 -10.34
N ASP A 121 22.12 -3.39 -10.95
CA ASP A 121 21.94 -2.38 -12.00
C ASP A 121 21.05 -2.87 -13.15
N ILE A 122 21.15 -4.15 -13.48
CA ILE A 122 20.35 -4.76 -14.55
C ILE A 122 18.85 -4.75 -14.18
N PHE A 123 18.49 -4.93 -12.91
CA PHE A 123 17.11 -4.80 -12.47
C PHE A 123 16.60 -3.37 -12.63
N ILE A 124 17.41 -2.39 -12.21
CA ILE A 124 17.06 -0.97 -12.27
C ILE A 124 16.87 -0.51 -13.72
N GLU A 125 17.73 -0.96 -14.63
CA GLU A 125 17.62 -0.59 -16.04
C GLU A 125 16.35 -1.11 -16.73
N ARG A 126 15.80 -2.23 -16.23
CA ARG A 126 14.56 -2.84 -16.75
C ARG A 126 13.28 -2.22 -16.20
N VAL A 127 13.37 -1.39 -15.15
CA VAL A 127 12.22 -0.64 -14.66
C VAL A 127 11.77 0.31 -15.76
N LYS A 128 10.50 0.22 -16.15
CA LYS A 128 9.89 1.12 -17.12
C LYS A 128 9.43 2.38 -16.40
N ASN A 129 9.90 3.53 -16.85
CA ASN A 129 9.31 4.83 -16.52
C ASN A 129 8.04 5.06 -17.34
#